data_AF-A0A5N6RWM9-F1
#
_entry.id   AF-A0A5N6RWM9-F1
#
_cell.length_a   1.000
_cell.length_b   1.000
_cell.length_c   1.000
_cell.angle_alpha   90.00
_cell.angle_beta   90.00
_cell.angle_gamma   90.00
#
_symmetry.space_group_name_H-M   'P 1'
#
loop_
_entity.id
_entity.type
_entity.pdbx_description
1 polymer ?
#
loop_
_entity_poly.entity_id
_entity_poly.type
_entity_poly.pdbx_seq_one_letter_code
_entity_poly.pdbx_strand_id
1 'polypeptide(L)'
;MSKEATEKLKDIQGLLKDGRSHSNVVAVNHGMPRAVERIPRPTIQDQITPSKTLAEIMALLSDDGVQRIGTWGMGGVGKTTLVRSLNNKLKSFPSVQPFGIVIWVTISQNFDMKKVQKQIAERLNLASIVGESMERLINRLYEKLDKVENFLLILDDVFEKIDLNYLGVPRPEDHKGSKIILTTRFLDVCRHMMTNRQVKVAVLNDDESWQLLSKTAGHVASLEHISPFAKAIARECCGLPLALVTMGAAMREKTKDFSIEISELAKCWLAEGLLDDRENYEDSFNRVINLIENVKDSCLLEDSAHEDTVKMHDVVRDVAIWIVSSFEDGCKSLVCSGIGLSEMSVVELLNSLKRIPFMNNMIIRLPDCVVQCSKASMLLLQGNLPLDRVLEKFLQGFEALRVLNMGGTNIHSLHLSVLQLGELRALLLGGCCNLKELPPLEGLSRLQVLDLFATDIRELPRGMENLSNLKQLNLSQNIHLTTIQAGIIYRLS
;
A
#
# COMPACT_ATOMS: atom_id res chain seq x y z
N MET A 1 -25.40 -29.56 -64.55
CA MET A 1 -26.28 -29.66 -63.35
C MET A 1 -27.16 -28.44 -63.32
N SER A 2 -28.48 -28.59 -63.16
CA SER A 2 -29.44 -27.47 -63.25
C SER A 2 -29.27 -26.50 -62.06
N LYS A 3 -29.68 -25.23 -62.25
CA LYS A 3 -29.72 -24.20 -61.19
C LYS A 3 -30.46 -24.71 -59.92
N GLU A 4 -31.49 -25.50 -60.13
CA GLU A 4 -32.30 -26.10 -59.06
C GLU A 4 -31.53 -27.16 -58.25
N ALA A 5 -30.63 -27.92 -58.89
CA ALA A 5 -29.76 -28.87 -58.21
C ALA A 5 -28.66 -28.17 -57.37
N THR A 6 -28.27 -26.96 -57.76
CA THR A 6 -27.27 -26.16 -57.02
C THR A 6 -27.86 -25.43 -55.82
N GLU A 7 -29.14 -25.03 -55.88
CA GLU A 7 -29.87 -24.49 -54.72
C GLU A 7 -30.17 -25.56 -53.67
N LYS A 8 -30.66 -26.74 -54.07
CA LYS A 8 -30.89 -27.84 -53.12
C LYS A 8 -29.61 -28.31 -52.41
N LEU A 9 -28.46 -28.24 -53.08
CA LEU A 9 -27.16 -28.53 -52.45
C LEU A 9 -26.77 -27.51 -51.38
N LYS A 10 -27.12 -26.22 -51.56
CA LYS A 10 -26.92 -25.18 -50.55
C LYS A 10 -27.84 -25.37 -49.36
N ASP A 11 -29.10 -25.76 -49.58
CA ASP A 11 -30.05 -26.03 -48.50
C ASP A 11 -29.62 -27.26 -47.68
N ILE A 12 -29.14 -28.32 -48.32
CA ILE A 12 -28.60 -29.50 -47.62
C ILE A 12 -27.33 -29.15 -46.83
N GLN A 13 -26.45 -28.29 -47.37
CA GLN A 13 -25.29 -27.79 -46.63
C GLN A 13 -25.67 -26.86 -45.46
N GLY A 14 -26.76 -26.10 -45.59
CA GLY A 14 -27.35 -25.31 -44.49
C GLY A 14 -27.89 -26.22 -43.38
N LEU A 15 -28.68 -27.24 -43.73
CA LEU A 15 -29.24 -28.21 -42.78
C LEU A 15 -28.15 -29.05 -42.10
N LEU A 16 -27.03 -29.35 -42.77
CA LEU A 16 -25.87 -30.02 -42.15
C LEU A 16 -25.07 -29.11 -41.21
N LYS A 17 -25.09 -27.78 -41.42
CA LYS A 17 -24.51 -26.80 -40.49
C LYS A 17 -25.42 -26.57 -39.27
N ASP A 18 -26.74 -26.55 -39.47
CA ASP A 18 -27.72 -26.44 -38.39
C ASP A 18 -27.80 -27.74 -37.56
N GLY A 19 -27.67 -28.90 -38.20
CA GLY A 19 -27.58 -30.21 -37.54
C GLY A 19 -26.29 -30.43 -36.74
N ARG A 20 -25.18 -29.76 -37.09
CA ARG A 20 -23.94 -29.73 -36.28
C ARG A 20 -23.96 -28.68 -35.17
N SER A 21 -24.93 -27.76 -35.18
CA SER A 21 -25.10 -26.75 -34.12
C SER A 21 -25.93 -27.26 -32.93
N HIS A 22 -26.46 -28.48 -33.01
CA HIS A 22 -27.30 -29.09 -31.96
C HIS A 22 -26.60 -30.24 -31.19
N SER A 23 -25.30 -30.50 -31.41
CA SER A 23 -24.57 -31.58 -30.72
C SER A 23 -23.73 -31.14 -29.51
N ASN A 24 -23.86 -29.89 -29.05
CA ASN A 24 -23.20 -29.40 -27.83
C ASN A 24 -24.19 -29.14 -26.68
N VAL A 25 -25.26 -29.93 -26.56
CA VAL A 25 -25.89 -30.12 -25.26
C VAL A 25 -25.01 -31.09 -24.49
N VAL A 26 -23.93 -30.56 -23.90
CA VAL A 26 -23.31 -31.20 -22.74
C VAL A 26 -24.45 -31.31 -21.74
N ALA A 27 -24.95 -32.52 -21.52
CA ALA A 27 -25.75 -32.81 -20.36
C ALA A 27 -24.88 -32.47 -19.15
N VAL A 28 -25.02 -31.25 -18.65
CA VAL A 28 -24.45 -30.87 -17.36
C VAL A 28 -25.19 -31.76 -16.37
N ASN A 29 -24.50 -32.80 -15.91
CA ASN A 29 -24.96 -33.60 -14.79
C ASN A 29 -25.20 -32.62 -13.63
N HIS A 30 -26.44 -32.17 -13.45
CA HIS A 30 -26.89 -31.46 -12.27
C HIS A 30 -26.98 -32.47 -11.13
N GLY A 31 -25.82 -32.98 -10.70
CA GLY A 31 -25.71 -33.74 -9.47
C GLY A 31 -26.30 -32.91 -8.33
N MET A 32 -26.91 -33.58 -7.35
CA MET A 32 -27.44 -32.88 -6.18
C MET A 32 -26.34 -31.99 -5.57
N PRO A 33 -26.66 -30.73 -5.21
CA PRO A 33 -25.69 -29.84 -4.60
C PRO A 33 -25.17 -30.49 -3.32
N ARG A 34 -23.85 -30.40 -3.10
CA ARG A 34 -23.23 -30.87 -1.86
C ARG A 34 -23.83 -30.10 -0.67
N ALA A 35 -23.97 -30.76 0.47
CA ALA A 35 -24.49 -30.14 1.69
C ALA A 35 -23.66 -28.91 2.09
N VAL A 36 -22.32 -28.99 2.06
CA VAL A 36 -21.42 -27.88 2.40
C VAL A 36 -20.29 -27.71 1.38
N GLU A 37 -20.11 -26.49 0.89
CA GLU A 37 -18.99 -26.13 0.01
C GLU A 37 -17.76 -25.69 0.82
N ARG A 38 -16.55 -26.04 0.35
CA ARG A 38 -15.32 -25.60 1.03
C ARG A 38 -14.98 -24.20 0.53
N ILE A 39 -14.69 -23.29 1.45
CA ILE A 39 -14.20 -21.95 1.11
C ILE A 39 -12.66 -21.98 1.26
N PRO A 40 -11.89 -21.87 0.16
CA PRO A 40 -10.43 -21.95 0.18
C PRO A 40 -9.82 -20.65 0.70
N ARG A 41 -9.60 -20.54 2.03
CA ARG A 41 -8.88 -19.43 2.70
C ARG A 41 -8.27 -19.91 4.03
N PRO A 42 -7.28 -19.18 4.59
CA PRO A 42 -6.60 -19.58 5.82
C PRO A 42 -7.59 -19.79 6.99
N THR A 43 -7.30 -20.84 7.77
CA THR A 43 -8.07 -21.25 8.93
C THR A 43 -7.56 -20.49 10.15
N ILE A 44 -8.42 -20.24 11.14
CA ILE A 44 -8.03 -19.65 12.43
C ILE A 44 -7.34 -20.71 13.31
N GLN A 45 -6.27 -21.31 12.81
CA GLN A 45 -5.46 -22.22 13.62
C GLN A 45 -4.69 -21.41 14.66
N ASP A 46 -4.66 -21.95 15.88
CA ASP A 46 -3.78 -21.55 16.99
C ASP A 46 -4.13 -20.23 17.72
N GLN A 47 -5.31 -19.63 17.47
CA GLN A 47 -5.81 -18.48 18.24
C GLN A 47 -6.97 -18.91 19.17
N ILE A 48 -6.84 -18.60 20.46
CA ILE A 48 -7.78 -18.94 21.54
C ILE A 48 -9.10 -18.16 21.39
N THR A 49 -9.04 -16.85 21.19
CA THR A 49 -10.17 -15.93 21.16
C THR A 49 -11.16 -16.26 20.04
N PRO A 50 -10.72 -16.43 18.77
CA PRO A 50 -11.65 -16.81 17.72
C PRO A 50 -12.09 -18.27 17.85
N SER A 51 -11.27 -19.17 18.41
CA SER A 51 -11.66 -20.56 18.66
C SER A 51 -12.80 -20.68 19.69
N LYS A 52 -12.75 -19.89 20.76
CA LYS A 52 -13.82 -19.80 21.77
C LYS A 52 -15.11 -19.26 21.16
N THR A 53 -15.02 -18.19 20.38
CA THR A 53 -16.18 -17.60 19.68
C THR A 53 -16.79 -18.60 18.68
N LEU A 54 -15.95 -19.35 17.98
CA LEU A 54 -16.36 -20.38 17.04
C LEU A 54 -17.09 -21.54 17.74
N ALA A 55 -16.61 -21.96 18.92
CA ALA A 55 -17.27 -22.98 19.73
C ALA A 55 -18.64 -22.50 20.25
N GLU A 56 -18.75 -21.24 20.66
CA GLU A 56 -20.02 -20.62 21.05
C GLU A 56 -21.03 -20.65 19.89
N ILE A 57 -20.63 -20.22 18.69
CA ILE A 57 -21.52 -20.24 17.51
C ILE A 57 -21.92 -21.68 17.15
N MET A 58 -21.01 -22.65 17.24
CA MET A 58 -21.34 -24.07 17.02
C MET A 58 -22.38 -24.59 18.03
N ALA A 59 -22.25 -24.24 19.31
CA ALA A 59 -23.24 -24.61 20.32
C ALA A 59 -24.62 -24.01 20.04
N LEU A 60 -24.67 -22.74 19.60
CA LEU A 60 -25.91 -22.07 19.19
C LEU A 60 -26.52 -22.71 17.93
N LEU A 61 -25.69 -23.21 17.01
CA LEU A 61 -26.18 -23.97 15.86
C LEU A 61 -26.80 -25.32 16.25
N SER A 62 -26.43 -25.92 17.38
CA SER A 62 -27.04 -27.15 17.90
C SER A 62 -28.25 -26.92 18.80
N ASP A 63 -28.55 -25.67 19.19
CA ASP A 63 -29.69 -25.32 20.06
C ASP A 63 -30.98 -25.13 19.23
N ASP A 64 -31.96 -26.02 19.37
CA ASP A 64 -33.22 -25.96 18.62
C ASP A 64 -34.05 -24.68 18.90
N GLY A 65 -33.81 -24.01 20.03
CA GLY A 65 -34.45 -22.73 20.36
C GLY A 65 -33.85 -21.52 19.63
N VAL A 66 -32.74 -21.71 18.90
CA VAL A 66 -32.01 -20.62 18.22
C VAL A 66 -32.13 -20.77 16.71
N GLN A 67 -32.83 -19.83 16.08
CA GLN A 67 -33.07 -19.80 14.64
C GLN A 67 -32.18 -18.79 13.90
N ARG A 68 -31.84 -17.68 14.54
CA ARG A 68 -31.12 -16.54 13.96
C ARG A 68 -30.00 -16.08 14.88
N ILE A 69 -28.77 -16.09 14.38
CA ILE A 69 -27.57 -15.71 15.11
C ILE A 69 -26.93 -14.49 14.44
N GLY A 70 -26.74 -13.42 15.20
CA GLY A 70 -26.05 -12.21 14.76
C GLY A 70 -24.61 -12.19 15.25
N THR A 71 -23.63 -12.26 14.34
CA THR A 71 -22.21 -12.13 14.68
C THR A 71 -21.74 -10.71 14.37
N TRP A 72 -21.39 -9.92 15.39
CA TRP A 72 -21.08 -8.50 15.21
C TRP A 72 -19.77 -8.07 15.85
N GLY A 73 -19.24 -6.92 15.43
CA GLY A 73 -17.98 -6.37 15.95
C GLY A 73 -17.29 -5.41 14.98
N MET A 74 -16.19 -4.80 15.42
CA MET A 74 -15.47 -3.77 14.67
C MET A 74 -15.01 -4.25 13.27
N GLY A 75 -14.81 -3.32 12.34
CA GLY A 75 -14.16 -3.61 11.06
C GLY A 75 -12.79 -4.25 11.28
N GLY A 76 -12.41 -5.24 10.47
CA GLY A 76 -11.10 -5.90 10.56
C GLY A 76 -10.93 -6.92 11.70
N VAL A 77 -11.91 -7.07 12.61
CA VAL A 77 -11.83 -8.01 13.76
C VAL A 77 -11.89 -9.50 13.36
N GLY A 78 -12.20 -9.82 12.10
CA GLY A 78 -12.19 -11.21 11.60
C GLY A 78 -13.53 -11.94 11.58
N LYS A 79 -14.68 -11.26 11.69
CA LYS A 79 -16.04 -11.86 11.61
C LYS A 79 -16.22 -12.80 10.41
N THR A 80 -15.89 -12.33 9.22
CA THR A 80 -15.98 -13.13 7.99
C THR A 80 -15.06 -14.35 8.04
N THR A 81 -13.84 -14.21 8.57
CA THR A 81 -12.89 -15.33 8.76
C THR A 81 -13.42 -16.36 9.76
N LEU A 82 -14.09 -15.89 10.82
CA LEU A 82 -14.74 -16.73 11.83
C LEU A 82 -15.86 -17.58 11.21
N VAL A 83 -16.78 -16.96 10.48
CA VAL A 83 -17.90 -17.68 9.86
C VAL A 83 -17.43 -18.55 8.68
N ARG A 84 -16.36 -18.18 7.96
CA ARG A 84 -15.72 -19.08 6.99
C ARG A 84 -15.16 -20.34 7.65
N SER A 85 -14.52 -20.18 8.82
CA SER A 85 -14.00 -21.31 9.59
C SER A 85 -15.13 -22.20 10.10
N LEU A 86 -16.27 -21.62 10.48
CA LEU A 86 -17.50 -22.34 10.80
C LEU A 86 -17.99 -23.20 9.63
N ASN A 87 -18.18 -22.60 8.46
CA ASN A 87 -18.60 -23.32 7.25
C ASN A 87 -17.66 -24.50 6.94
N ASN A 88 -16.34 -24.28 7.00
CA ASN A 88 -15.36 -25.33 6.74
C ASN A 88 -15.38 -26.44 7.83
N LYS A 89 -15.65 -26.12 9.10
CA LYS A 89 -15.85 -27.13 10.16
C LYS A 89 -17.08 -27.98 9.93
N LEU A 90 -18.22 -27.38 9.52
CA LEU A 90 -19.44 -28.12 9.19
C LEU A 90 -19.18 -29.12 8.05
N LYS A 91 -18.33 -28.77 7.08
CA LYS A 91 -17.91 -29.68 6.02
C LYS A 91 -17.03 -30.84 6.52
N SER A 92 -16.12 -30.57 7.46
CA SER A 92 -15.19 -31.57 8.00
C SER A 92 -15.88 -32.62 8.88
N PHE A 93 -17.03 -32.31 9.46
CA PHE A 93 -17.79 -33.22 10.32
C PHE A 93 -19.24 -33.38 9.83
N PRO A 94 -19.49 -34.08 8.70
CA PRO A 94 -20.82 -34.20 8.11
C PRO A 94 -21.86 -34.87 9.02
N SER A 95 -21.42 -35.76 9.91
CA SER A 95 -22.27 -36.48 10.88
C SER A 95 -22.74 -35.60 12.05
N VAL A 96 -22.17 -34.41 12.22
CA VAL A 96 -22.40 -33.51 13.36
C VAL A 96 -23.22 -32.27 12.96
N GLN A 97 -23.47 -32.07 11.67
CA GLN A 97 -24.22 -30.92 11.17
C GLN A 97 -25.62 -31.33 10.65
N PRO A 98 -26.71 -30.66 11.09
CA PRO A 98 -28.08 -31.09 10.78
C PRO A 98 -28.61 -30.56 9.43
N PHE A 99 -27.81 -29.81 8.66
CA PHE A 99 -28.30 -29.10 7.47
C PHE A 99 -28.16 -29.94 6.20
N GLY A 100 -29.27 -30.06 5.46
CA GLY A 100 -29.26 -30.61 4.10
C GLY A 100 -28.50 -29.71 3.12
N ILE A 101 -28.44 -28.39 3.39
CA ILE A 101 -27.64 -27.45 2.61
C ILE A 101 -27.18 -26.24 3.44
N VAL A 102 -25.93 -25.83 3.24
CA VAL A 102 -25.35 -24.59 3.77
C VAL A 102 -25.10 -23.62 2.62
N ILE A 103 -25.71 -22.44 2.71
CA ILE A 103 -25.73 -21.41 1.67
C ILE A 103 -24.95 -20.20 2.15
N TRP A 104 -23.84 -19.89 1.48
CA TRP A 104 -23.05 -18.69 1.77
C TRP A 104 -23.43 -17.58 0.80
N VAL A 105 -23.75 -16.40 1.32
CA VAL A 105 -24.06 -15.22 0.53
C VAL A 105 -23.27 -14.03 1.05
N THR A 106 -22.54 -13.35 0.17
CA THR A 106 -21.84 -12.11 0.52
C THR A 106 -22.68 -10.92 0.12
N ILE A 107 -22.89 -9.99 1.04
CA ILE A 107 -23.68 -8.78 0.84
C ILE A 107 -22.72 -7.62 0.50
N SER A 108 -22.98 -6.95 -0.62
CA SER A 108 -22.21 -5.77 -1.02
C SER A 108 -22.71 -4.51 -0.32
N GLN A 109 -21.82 -3.53 -0.10
CA GLN A 109 -22.19 -2.19 0.37
C GLN A 109 -23.27 -1.54 -0.50
N ASN A 110 -23.10 -1.62 -1.82
CA ASN A 110 -24.16 -1.27 -2.77
C ASN A 110 -25.10 -2.46 -2.84
N PHE A 111 -26.09 -2.50 -1.94
CA PHE A 111 -27.03 -3.60 -1.84
C PHE A 111 -27.79 -3.80 -3.15
N ASP A 112 -27.80 -5.04 -3.66
CA ASP A 112 -28.51 -5.42 -4.87
C ASP A 112 -29.17 -6.78 -4.66
N MET A 113 -30.49 -6.74 -4.44
CA MET A 113 -31.31 -7.92 -4.17
C MET A 113 -31.13 -9.01 -5.24
N LYS A 114 -31.01 -8.64 -6.53
CA LYS A 114 -30.86 -9.61 -7.61
C LYS A 114 -29.54 -10.37 -7.50
N LYS A 115 -28.47 -9.70 -7.10
CA LYS A 115 -27.16 -10.35 -6.88
C LYS A 115 -27.20 -11.32 -5.70
N VAL A 116 -27.92 -10.98 -4.64
CA VAL A 116 -28.10 -11.87 -3.48
C VAL A 116 -28.91 -13.10 -3.87
N GLN A 117 -30.07 -12.92 -4.53
CA GLN A 117 -30.89 -14.01 -5.05
C GLN A 117 -30.13 -14.91 -6.04
N LYS A 118 -29.30 -14.32 -6.89
CA LYS A 118 -28.46 -15.06 -7.84
C LYS A 118 -27.47 -15.99 -7.13
N GLN A 119 -26.79 -15.52 -6.09
CA GLN A 119 -25.88 -16.35 -5.29
C GLN A 119 -26.62 -17.55 -4.65
N ILE A 120 -27.83 -17.33 -4.12
CA ILE A 120 -28.65 -18.40 -3.55
C ILE A 120 -29.09 -19.39 -4.66
N ALA A 121 -29.56 -18.88 -5.80
CA ALA A 121 -30.01 -19.70 -6.91
C ALA A 121 -28.89 -20.60 -7.47
N GLU A 122 -27.69 -20.05 -7.64
CA GLU A 122 -26.48 -20.79 -8.05
C GLU A 122 -26.18 -21.90 -7.04
N ARG A 123 -26.22 -21.59 -5.73
CA ARG A 123 -25.95 -22.58 -4.68
C ARG A 123 -26.98 -23.71 -4.62
N LEU A 124 -28.21 -23.44 -5.03
CA LEU A 124 -29.32 -24.40 -5.12
C LEU A 124 -29.39 -25.16 -6.46
N ASN A 125 -28.43 -24.93 -7.37
CA ASN A 125 -28.43 -25.46 -8.73
C ASN A 125 -29.72 -25.14 -9.51
N LEU A 126 -30.28 -23.93 -9.36
CA LEU A 126 -31.43 -23.49 -10.15
C LEU A 126 -30.98 -23.05 -11.55
N ALA A 127 -31.63 -23.60 -12.59
CA ALA A 127 -31.34 -23.28 -14.00
C ALA A 127 -31.68 -21.82 -14.37
N SER A 128 -30.97 -21.32 -15.40
CA SER A 128 -30.93 -19.96 -15.97
C SER A 128 -31.85 -18.90 -15.33
N ILE A 129 -31.21 -17.88 -14.78
CA ILE A 129 -31.81 -16.74 -14.09
C ILE A 129 -31.90 -15.51 -15.05
N VAL A 130 -31.40 -15.67 -16.28
CA VAL A 130 -31.28 -14.56 -17.25
C VAL A 130 -32.64 -14.26 -17.88
N GLY A 131 -33.12 -13.02 -17.68
CA GLY A 131 -34.39 -12.55 -18.25
C GLY A 131 -35.64 -12.91 -17.42
N GLU A 132 -35.49 -13.53 -16.25
CA GLU A 132 -36.61 -13.92 -15.40
C GLU A 132 -37.16 -12.74 -14.58
N SER A 133 -38.47 -12.74 -14.28
CA SER A 133 -39.07 -11.72 -13.42
C SER A 133 -38.71 -11.96 -11.95
N MET A 134 -38.64 -10.88 -11.17
CA MET A 134 -38.31 -10.94 -9.73
C MET A 134 -39.22 -11.89 -8.95
N GLU A 135 -40.54 -11.82 -9.17
CA GLU A 135 -41.51 -12.66 -8.48
C GLU A 135 -41.33 -14.15 -8.78
N ARG A 136 -41.00 -14.51 -10.03
CA ARG A 136 -40.74 -15.90 -10.40
C ARG A 136 -39.51 -16.45 -9.69
N LEU A 137 -38.44 -15.66 -9.62
CA LEU A 137 -37.21 -16.07 -8.93
C LEU A 137 -37.45 -16.26 -7.43
N ILE A 138 -38.20 -15.34 -6.79
CA ILE A 138 -38.59 -15.44 -5.37
C ILE A 138 -39.33 -16.75 -5.10
N ASN A 139 -40.36 -17.07 -5.90
CA ASN A 139 -41.16 -18.28 -5.71
C ASN A 139 -40.34 -19.55 -5.93
N ARG A 140 -39.48 -19.58 -6.96
CA ARG A 140 -38.60 -20.73 -7.23
C ARG A 140 -37.59 -20.98 -6.10
N LEU A 141 -37.01 -19.91 -5.55
CA LEU A 141 -36.10 -20.00 -4.40
C LEU A 141 -36.84 -20.56 -3.18
N TYR A 142 -38.02 -20.02 -2.90
CA TYR A 142 -38.83 -20.42 -1.76
C TYR A 142 -39.22 -21.90 -1.87
N GLU A 143 -39.83 -22.32 -2.99
CA GLU A 143 -40.24 -23.71 -3.22
C GLU A 143 -39.07 -24.69 -3.15
N LYS A 144 -37.87 -24.27 -3.61
CA LYS A 144 -36.69 -25.13 -3.59
C LYS A 144 -36.16 -25.32 -2.17
N LEU A 145 -36.14 -24.25 -1.38
CA LEU A 145 -35.70 -24.27 0.02
C LEU A 145 -36.70 -24.98 0.93
N ASP A 146 -38.00 -24.80 0.69
CA ASP A 146 -39.07 -25.45 1.45
C ASP A 146 -39.01 -26.98 1.33
N LYS A 147 -38.56 -27.49 0.18
CA LYS A 147 -38.34 -28.93 -0.07
C LYS A 147 -37.06 -29.48 0.54
N VAL A 148 -36.14 -28.63 1.02
CA VAL A 148 -34.95 -29.08 1.75
C VAL A 148 -35.34 -29.35 3.18
N GLU A 149 -34.85 -30.44 3.78
CA GLU A 149 -35.19 -30.82 5.16
C GLU A 149 -34.80 -29.73 6.16
N ASN A 150 -33.55 -29.27 6.14
CA ASN A 150 -33.05 -28.14 6.94
C ASN A 150 -31.96 -27.40 6.15
N PHE A 151 -31.89 -26.07 6.24
CA PHE A 151 -30.82 -25.29 5.63
C PHE A 151 -30.16 -24.32 6.62
N LEU A 152 -28.89 -23.99 6.37
CA LEU A 152 -28.20 -22.88 7.03
C LEU A 152 -27.90 -21.80 6.00
N LEU A 153 -28.47 -20.60 6.19
CA LEU A 153 -28.16 -19.43 5.38
C LEU A 153 -27.17 -18.54 6.12
N ILE A 154 -26.00 -18.31 5.52
CA ILE A 154 -24.96 -17.42 6.01
C ILE A 154 -24.99 -16.13 5.17
N LEU A 155 -25.34 -15.02 5.81
CA LEU A 155 -25.32 -13.67 5.24
C LEU A 155 -24.08 -12.91 5.72
N ASP A 156 -23.04 -12.83 4.90
CA ASP A 156 -21.78 -12.19 5.25
C ASP A 156 -21.79 -10.69 4.88
N ASP A 157 -21.34 -9.85 5.82
CA ASP A 157 -21.16 -8.41 5.72
C ASP A 157 -22.46 -7.61 5.48
N VAL A 158 -23.47 -7.87 6.30
CA VAL A 158 -24.78 -7.20 6.23
C VAL A 158 -24.67 -5.76 6.74
N PHE A 159 -25.04 -4.79 5.90
CA PHE A 159 -25.04 -3.35 6.22
C PHE A 159 -26.40 -2.83 6.72
N GLU A 160 -27.50 -3.40 6.24
CA GLU A 160 -28.86 -2.98 6.54
C GLU A 160 -29.83 -4.18 6.61
N LYS A 161 -31.08 -3.93 7.01
CA LYS A 161 -32.10 -5.00 7.12
C LYS A 161 -32.39 -5.61 5.75
N ILE A 162 -32.33 -6.94 5.66
CA ILE A 162 -32.72 -7.71 4.49
C ILE A 162 -34.05 -8.42 4.77
N ASP A 163 -35.03 -8.21 3.91
CA ASP A 163 -36.30 -8.92 4.00
C ASP A 163 -36.20 -10.29 3.31
N LEU A 164 -36.31 -11.35 4.12
CA LEU A 164 -36.21 -12.73 3.68
C LEU A 164 -37.35 -13.15 2.73
N ASN A 165 -38.54 -12.54 2.87
CA ASN A 165 -39.67 -12.83 1.98
C ASN A 165 -39.35 -12.37 0.56
N TYR A 166 -38.85 -11.14 0.41
CA TYR A 166 -38.41 -10.61 -0.88
C TYR A 166 -37.13 -11.30 -1.40
N LEU A 167 -36.38 -11.98 -0.52
CA LEU A 167 -35.26 -12.81 -0.92
C LEU A 167 -35.70 -14.18 -1.48
N GLY A 168 -36.93 -14.62 -1.20
CA GLY A 168 -37.40 -15.97 -1.51
C GLY A 168 -36.87 -17.02 -0.54
N VAL A 169 -36.58 -16.64 0.70
CA VAL A 169 -36.08 -17.54 1.75
C VAL A 169 -37.18 -17.76 2.78
N PRO A 170 -37.60 -19.02 3.04
CA PRO A 170 -38.52 -19.34 4.12
C PRO A 170 -38.00 -18.83 5.46
N ARG A 171 -38.92 -18.32 6.27
CA ARG A 171 -38.60 -17.87 7.62
C ARG A 171 -38.26 -19.10 8.48
N PRO A 172 -37.14 -19.08 9.24
CA PRO A 172 -36.80 -20.18 10.16
C PRO A 172 -37.89 -20.54 11.17
N GLU A 173 -38.77 -19.57 11.48
CA GLU A 173 -39.93 -19.75 12.34
C GLU A 173 -40.96 -20.73 11.72
N ASP A 174 -41.06 -20.73 10.40
CA ASP A 174 -42.03 -21.51 9.61
C ASP A 174 -41.39 -22.80 9.05
N HIS A 175 -40.05 -22.91 9.09
CA HIS A 175 -39.28 -24.05 8.57
C HIS A 175 -38.33 -24.59 9.66
N LYS A 176 -38.87 -25.50 10.50
CA LYS A 176 -38.18 -26.02 11.69
C LYS A 176 -36.85 -26.68 11.33
N GLY A 177 -35.81 -26.35 12.10
CA GLY A 177 -34.45 -26.90 11.94
C GLY A 177 -33.56 -26.10 10.98
N SER A 178 -34.12 -25.18 10.21
CA SER A 178 -33.35 -24.22 9.41
C SER A 178 -32.87 -23.03 10.25
N LYS A 179 -31.69 -22.50 9.92
CA LYS A 179 -31.03 -21.42 10.67
C LYS A 179 -30.43 -20.35 9.78
N ILE A 180 -30.31 -19.14 10.33
CA ILE A 180 -29.68 -18.00 9.68
C ILE A 180 -28.54 -17.48 10.56
N ILE A 181 -27.37 -17.30 9.97
CA ILE A 181 -26.25 -16.57 10.57
C ILE A 181 -26.03 -15.31 9.74
N LEU A 182 -25.85 -14.17 10.39
CA LEU A 182 -25.31 -12.99 9.72
C LEU A 182 -24.04 -12.47 10.36
N THR A 183 -23.14 -11.90 9.56
CA THR A 183 -22.04 -11.07 10.06
C THR A 183 -22.34 -9.59 9.79
N THR A 184 -22.05 -8.71 10.74
CA THR A 184 -22.25 -7.25 10.55
C THR A 184 -21.31 -6.44 11.44
N ARG A 185 -21.12 -5.15 11.13
CA ARG A 185 -20.42 -4.21 12.02
C ARG A 185 -21.33 -3.64 13.10
N PHE A 186 -22.64 -3.65 12.87
CA PHE A 186 -23.59 -2.87 13.64
C PHE A 186 -24.54 -3.79 14.43
N LEU A 187 -24.58 -3.65 15.75
CA LEU A 187 -25.51 -4.40 16.60
C LEU A 187 -26.98 -4.14 16.21
N ASP A 188 -27.30 -2.93 15.75
CA ASP A 188 -28.67 -2.58 15.34
C ASP A 188 -29.13 -3.34 14.10
N VAL A 189 -28.21 -3.72 13.20
CA VAL A 189 -28.54 -4.62 12.07
C VAL A 189 -28.95 -6.00 12.60
N CYS A 190 -28.29 -6.53 13.63
CA CYS A 190 -28.72 -7.78 14.27
C CYS A 190 -30.12 -7.66 14.90
N ARG A 191 -30.46 -6.49 15.46
CA ARG A 191 -31.80 -6.21 16.03
C ARG A 191 -32.87 -6.13 14.93
N HIS A 192 -32.60 -5.39 13.85
CA HIS A 192 -33.51 -5.27 12.71
C HIS A 192 -33.73 -6.57 11.94
N MET A 193 -32.73 -7.47 11.94
CA MET A 193 -32.83 -8.83 11.43
C MET A 193 -33.50 -9.81 12.42
N MET A 194 -33.91 -9.33 13.60
CA MET A 194 -34.61 -10.08 14.64
C MET A 194 -33.84 -11.32 15.11
N THR A 195 -32.54 -11.19 15.32
CA THR A 195 -31.69 -12.29 15.82
C THR A 195 -32.08 -12.73 17.23
N ASN A 196 -32.13 -14.04 17.49
CA ASN A 196 -32.40 -14.58 18.82
C ASN A 196 -31.17 -14.41 19.74
N ARG A 197 -29.98 -14.57 19.17
CA ARG A 197 -28.70 -14.47 19.90
C ARG A 197 -27.72 -13.60 19.13
N GLN A 198 -27.05 -12.69 19.85
CA GLN A 198 -25.96 -11.88 19.30
C GLN A 198 -24.63 -12.29 19.92
N VAL A 199 -23.64 -12.60 19.08
CA VAL A 199 -22.28 -12.94 19.47
C VAL A 199 -21.35 -11.80 19.06
N LYS A 200 -20.70 -11.17 20.03
CA LYS A 200 -19.71 -10.11 19.77
C LYS A 200 -18.34 -10.75 19.52
N VAL A 201 -17.76 -10.53 18.35
CA VAL A 201 -16.39 -10.98 18.06
C VAL A 201 -15.41 -10.06 18.79
N ALA A 202 -14.67 -10.63 19.74
CA ALA A 202 -13.64 -9.93 20.50
C ALA A 202 -12.38 -9.72 19.67
N VAL A 203 -11.60 -8.70 20.03
CA VAL A 203 -10.24 -8.49 19.53
C VAL A 203 -9.30 -9.55 20.09
N LEU A 204 -8.17 -9.78 19.42
CA LEU A 204 -7.11 -10.67 19.91
C LEU A 204 -6.46 -10.09 21.17
N ASN A 205 -6.01 -10.97 22.07
CA ASN A 205 -5.17 -10.55 23.19
C ASN A 205 -3.72 -10.27 22.75
N ASP A 206 -2.88 -9.78 23.65
CA ASP A 206 -1.50 -9.38 23.33
C ASP A 206 -0.65 -10.55 22.78
N ASP A 207 -0.79 -11.75 23.34
CA ASP A 207 -0.04 -12.94 22.93
C ASP A 207 -0.46 -13.40 21.52
N GLU A 208 -1.77 -13.46 21.27
CA GLU A 208 -2.33 -13.78 19.95
C GLU A 208 -1.97 -12.72 18.90
N SER A 209 -1.92 -11.46 19.32
CA SER A 209 -1.54 -10.33 18.47
C SER A 209 -0.08 -10.43 18.06
N TRP A 210 0.80 -10.69 19.03
CA TRP A 210 2.21 -10.94 18.79
C TRP A 210 2.44 -12.14 17.86
N GLN A 211 1.78 -13.26 18.12
CA GLN A 211 1.88 -14.45 17.28
C GLN A 211 1.46 -14.18 15.83
N LEU A 212 0.35 -13.47 15.62
CA LEU A 212 -0.15 -13.15 14.27
C LEU A 212 0.78 -12.19 13.52
N LEU A 213 1.25 -11.13 14.18
CA LEU A 213 2.20 -10.18 13.60
C LEU A 213 3.53 -10.87 13.27
N SER A 214 4.10 -11.61 14.23
CA SER A 214 5.38 -12.32 14.05
C SER A 214 5.30 -13.35 12.92
N LYS A 215 4.21 -14.12 12.85
CA LYS A 215 3.97 -15.07 11.75
C LYS A 215 3.91 -14.39 10.38
N THR A 216 3.36 -13.18 10.32
CA THR A 216 3.21 -12.44 9.05
C THR A 216 4.53 -11.74 8.66
N ALA A 217 5.20 -11.11 9.62
CA ALA A 217 6.49 -10.44 9.44
C ALA A 217 7.65 -11.41 9.15
N GLY A 218 7.57 -12.64 9.64
CA GLY A 218 8.65 -13.62 9.55
C GLY A 218 9.79 -13.32 10.52
N HIS A 219 11.00 -13.76 10.17
CA HIS A 219 12.16 -13.72 11.06
C HIS A 219 12.55 -12.30 11.51
N VAL A 220 12.27 -11.28 10.69
CA VAL A 220 12.50 -9.85 10.98
C VAL A 220 11.92 -9.41 12.32
N ALA A 221 10.69 -9.84 12.66
CA ALA A 221 10.08 -9.47 13.94
C ALA A 221 10.83 -10.02 15.16
N SER A 222 11.69 -11.03 14.97
CA SER A 222 12.47 -11.66 16.05
C SER A 222 13.91 -11.16 16.14
N LEU A 223 14.34 -10.27 15.24
CA LEU A 223 15.67 -9.66 15.31
C LEU A 223 15.79 -8.82 16.59
N GLU A 224 16.93 -8.91 17.28
CA GLU A 224 17.13 -8.32 18.61
C GLU A 224 16.83 -6.81 18.63
N HIS A 225 17.29 -6.08 17.62
CA HIS A 225 17.07 -4.64 17.48
C HIS A 225 15.65 -4.27 16.98
N ILE A 226 14.88 -5.20 16.41
CA ILE A 226 13.52 -4.95 15.88
C ILE A 226 12.43 -5.43 16.83
N SER A 227 12.70 -6.48 17.61
CA SER A 227 11.72 -7.13 18.48
C SER A 227 10.98 -6.15 19.42
N PRO A 228 11.65 -5.17 20.06
CA PRO A 228 10.96 -4.17 20.88
C PRO A 228 9.93 -3.36 20.08
N PHE A 229 10.30 -2.91 18.87
CA PHE A 229 9.40 -2.15 17.98
C PHE A 229 8.27 -3.03 17.45
N ALA A 230 8.57 -4.26 17.03
CA ALA A 230 7.58 -5.21 16.55
C ALA A 230 6.50 -5.49 17.62
N LYS A 231 6.91 -5.62 18.89
CA LYS A 231 5.98 -5.79 20.03
C LYS A 231 5.18 -4.52 20.30
N ALA A 232 5.79 -3.34 20.19
CA ALA A 232 5.08 -2.06 20.30
C ALA A 232 4.01 -1.93 19.19
N ILE A 233 4.38 -2.20 17.93
CA ILE A 233 3.46 -2.22 16.79
C ILE A 233 2.31 -3.20 17.03
N ALA A 234 2.58 -4.40 17.56
CA ALA A 234 1.53 -5.37 17.86
C ALA A 234 0.51 -4.84 18.89
N ARG A 235 0.98 -4.11 19.91
CA ARG A 235 0.12 -3.45 20.91
C ARG A 235 -0.70 -2.31 20.31
N GLU A 236 -0.07 -1.46 19.49
CA GLU A 236 -0.75 -0.36 18.80
C GLU A 236 -1.81 -0.84 17.80
N CYS A 237 -1.67 -2.06 17.26
CA CYS A 237 -2.70 -2.69 16.44
C CYS A 237 -3.99 -3.03 17.23
N CYS A 238 -4.02 -2.85 18.56
CA CYS A 238 -5.19 -3.00 19.43
C CYS A 238 -5.94 -4.35 19.25
N GLY A 239 -5.19 -5.42 18.99
CA GLY A 239 -5.76 -6.76 18.78
C GLY A 239 -6.58 -6.94 17.50
N LEU A 240 -6.53 -6.00 16.54
CA LEU A 240 -7.23 -6.12 15.26
C LEU A 240 -6.42 -6.98 14.27
N PRO A 241 -6.91 -8.17 13.86
CA PRO A 241 -6.19 -9.04 12.93
C PRO A 241 -5.80 -8.39 11.61
N LEU A 242 -6.68 -7.54 11.05
CA LEU A 242 -6.38 -6.85 9.80
C LEU A 242 -5.18 -5.90 9.95
N ALA A 243 -5.13 -5.11 11.03
CA ALA A 243 -4.01 -4.20 11.30
C ALA A 243 -2.71 -4.98 11.51
N LEU A 244 -2.75 -6.06 12.30
CA LEU A 244 -1.59 -6.92 12.57
C LEU A 244 -1.02 -7.56 11.31
N VAL A 245 -1.88 -8.08 10.43
CA VAL A 245 -1.47 -8.67 9.14
C VAL A 245 -0.91 -7.59 8.21
N THR A 246 -1.53 -6.41 8.15
CA THR A 246 -1.03 -5.30 7.34
C THR A 246 0.35 -4.85 7.81
N MET A 247 0.52 -4.60 9.10
CA MET A 247 1.80 -4.19 9.68
C MET A 247 2.84 -5.29 9.54
N GLY A 248 2.50 -6.54 9.86
CA GLY A 248 3.40 -7.68 9.68
C GLY A 248 3.82 -7.87 8.22
N ALA A 249 2.93 -7.66 7.26
CA ALA A 249 3.29 -7.76 5.83
C ALA A 249 4.23 -6.62 5.40
N ALA A 250 4.03 -5.40 5.92
CA ALA A 250 4.95 -4.29 5.70
C ALA A 250 6.31 -4.51 6.38
N MET A 251 6.32 -5.23 7.50
CA MET A 251 7.53 -5.63 8.19
C MET A 251 8.36 -6.69 7.43
N ARG A 252 7.74 -7.38 6.49
CA ARG A 252 8.35 -8.50 5.78
C ARG A 252 9.35 -7.96 4.76
N GLU A 253 10.62 -8.30 4.99
CA GLU A 253 11.82 -7.85 4.28
C GLU A 253 11.62 -7.58 2.78
N LYS A 254 12.12 -6.43 2.30
CA LYS A 254 12.27 -6.09 0.89
C LYS A 254 13.67 -5.51 0.68
N THR A 255 14.70 -6.37 0.75
CA THR A 255 16.12 -5.99 0.64
C THR A 255 16.33 -4.96 -0.46
N LYS A 256 16.42 -3.69 -0.07
CA LYS A 256 17.05 -2.64 -0.83
C LYS A 256 18.01 -1.96 0.12
N ASP A 257 19.24 -2.49 0.14
CA ASP A 257 20.35 -1.89 0.88
C ASP A 257 20.72 -0.56 0.21
N PHE A 258 20.16 0.53 0.72
CA PHE A 258 20.60 1.88 0.38
C PHE A 258 21.50 2.38 1.51
N SER A 259 22.81 2.34 1.27
CA SER A 259 23.78 3.02 2.12
C SER A 259 23.67 4.53 1.92
N ILE A 260 23.69 5.27 3.01
CA ILE A 260 23.65 6.73 3.06
C ILE A 260 24.96 7.18 3.70
N GLU A 261 25.72 8.01 3.00
CA GLU A 261 26.92 8.62 3.58
C GLU A 261 26.52 9.61 4.68
N ILE A 262 27.13 9.44 5.86
CA ILE A 262 26.86 10.30 7.02
C ILE A 262 27.19 11.77 6.69
N SER A 263 28.27 12.00 5.94
CA SER A 263 28.71 13.34 5.55
C SER A 263 27.71 14.07 4.65
N GLU A 264 27.08 13.35 3.71
CA GLU A 264 26.05 13.88 2.82
C GLU A 264 24.77 14.20 3.61
N LEU A 265 24.37 13.30 4.51
CA LEU A 265 23.22 13.49 5.39
C LEU A 265 23.41 14.75 6.27
N ALA A 266 24.61 14.94 6.82
CA ALA A 266 24.96 16.08 7.64
C ALA A 266 24.91 17.41 6.86
N LYS A 267 25.51 17.46 5.66
CA LYS A 267 25.42 18.62 4.76
C LYS A 267 23.96 18.99 4.47
N CYS A 268 23.11 17.99 4.17
CA CYS A 268 21.70 18.21 3.88
C CYS A 268 20.93 18.75 5.08
N TRP A 269 21.15 18.23 6.29
CA TRP A 269 20.44 18.65 7.51
C TRP A 269 20.78 20.07 7.93
N LEU A 270 22.07 20.44 7.84
CA LEU A 270 22.52 21.81 8.10
C LEU A 270 21.94 22.78 7.08
N ALA A 271 22.09 22.47 5.79
CA ALA A 271 21.62 23.36 4.73
C ALA A 271 20.09 23.49 4.70
N GLU A 272 19.34 22.46 5.09
CA GLU A 272 17.88 22.60 5.26
C GLU A 272 17.52 23.53 6.44
N GLY A 273 18.42 23.68 7.41
CA GLY A 273 18.22 24.48 8.62
C GLY A 273 17.46 23.71 9.71
N LEU A 274 17.76 22.41 9.88
CA LEU A 274 17.20 21.60 10.97
C LEU A 274 17.85 21.88 12.32
N LEU A 275 19.00 22.55 12.35
CA LEU A 275 19.71 22.95 13.54
C LEU A 275 19.92 24.48 13.55
N ASP A 276 20.02 25.05 14.74
CA ASP A 276 20.16 26.49 14.98
C ASP A 276 21.57 26.97 14.55
N ASP A 277 21.64 27.99 13.67
CA ASP A 277 22.87 28.52 13.02
C ASP A 277 23.77 29.36 13.98
N ARG A 278 23.83 29.06 15.29
CA ARG A 278 24.52 29.92 16.27
C ARG A 278 26.02 29.65 16.43
N GLU A 279 26.50 28.50 15.95
CA GLU A 279 27.87 28.01 16.12
C GLU A 279 28.63 28.04 14.78
N ASN A 280 29.94 27.80 14.79
CA ASN A 280 30.70 27.66 13.54
C ASN A 280 30.28 26.38 12.80
N TYR A 281 30.70 26.24 11.54
CA TYR A 281 30.24 25.14 10.69
C TYR A 281 30.73 23.77 11.19
N GLU A 282 31.96 23.68 11.68
CA GLU A 282 32.55 22.41 12.16
C GLU A 282 31.81 21.91 13.42
N ASP A 283 31.53 22.78 14.38
CA ASP A 283 30.76 22.45 15.57
C ASP A 283 29.33 22.01 15.20
N SER A 284 28.68 22.75 14.29
CA SER A 284 27.35 22.39 13.80
C SER A 284 27.35 21.03 13.09
N PHE A 285 28.39 20.74 12.31
CA PHE A 285 28.58 19.47 11.63
C PHE A 285 28.76 18.32 12.64
N ASN A 286 29.67 18.47 13.59
CA ASN A 286 29.89 17.50 14.67
C ASN A 286 28.62 17.25 15.50
N ARG A 287 27.81 18.28 15.72
CA ARG A 287 26.49 18.15 16.35
C ARG A 287 25.52 17.30 15.54
N VAL A 288 25.52 17.42 14.21
CA VAL A 288 24.72 16.51 13.35
C VAL A 288 25.23 15.08 13.46
N ILE A 289 26.55 14.87 13.45
CA ILE A 289 27.13 13.52 13.61
C ILE A 289 26.65 12.88 14.91
N ASN A 290 26.72 13.63 16.03
CA ASN A 290 26.21 13.15 17.32
C ASN A 290 24.70 12.85 17.29
N LEU A 291 23.90 13.63 16.55
CA LEU A 291 22.47 13.33 16.39
C LEU A 291 22.23 12.06 15.56
N ILE A 292 23.04 11.81 14.53
CA ILE A 292 22.97 10.58 13.75
C ILE A 292 23.33 9.37 14.63
N GLU A 293 24.35 9.48 15.47
CA GLU A 293 24.68 8.44 16.46
C GLU A 293 23.54 8.23 17.47
N ASN A 294 22.89 9.27 17.97
CA ASN A 294 21.69 9.11 18.82
C ASN A 294 20.53 8.39 18.09
N VAL A 295 20.36 8.61 16.79
CA VAL A 295 19.36 7.92 15.97
C VAL A 295 19.74 6.45 15.75
N LYS A 296 21.04 6.14 15.63
CA LYS A 296 21.58 4.77 15.63
C LYS A 296 21.34 4.07 16.97
N ASP A 297 21.62 4.74 18.08
CA ASP A 297 21.36 4.23 19.44
C ASP A 297 19.86 3.97 19.68
N SER A 298 18.99 4.71 18.98
CA SER A 298 17.55 4.50 18.96
C SER A 298 17.10 3.37 18.03
N CYS A 299 18.04 2.64 17.41
CA CYS A 299 17.81 1.55 16.44
C CYS A 299 16.97 1.96 15.21
N LEU A 300 16.95 3.25 14.86
CA LEU A 300 16.26 3.76 13.66
C LEU A 300 17.19 3.79 12.44
N LEU A 301 18.50 3.80 12.68
CA LEU A 301 19.57 3.64 11.70
C LEU A 301 20.51 2.52 12.17
N GLU A 302 21.17 1.88 11.22
CA GLU A 302 22.19 0.86 11.47
C GLU A 302 23.40 1.10 10.57
N ASP A 303 24.56 0.58 10.96
CA ASP A 303 25.76 0.65 10.13
C ASP A 303 25.56 -0.15 8.83
N SER A 304 26.08 0.39 7.73
CA SER A 304 26.08 -0.30 6.43
C SER A 304 27.43 -1.00 6.18
N ALA A 305 27.63 -1.55 4.99
CA ALA A 305 28.83 -2.32 4.63
C ALA A 305 30.12 -1.48 4.57
N HIS A 306 30.01 -0.16 4.50
CA HIS A 306 31.14 0.77 4.40
C HIS A 306 31.23 1.65 5.64
N GLU A 307 32.45 1.98 6.03
CA GLU A 307 32.72 2.96 7.09
C GLU A 307 32.06 4.31 6.75
N ASP A 308 31.64 5.05 7.77
CA ASP A 308 30.93 6.34 7.64
C ASP A 308 29.62 6.29 6.80
N THR A 309 29.02 5.11 6.69
CA THR A 309 27.70 4.95 6.04
C THR A 309 26.69 4.29 6.95
N VAL A 310 25.47 4.82 6.93
CA VAL A 310 24.32 4.28 7.65
C VAL A 310 23.28 3.79 6.68
N LYS A 311 22.43 2.88 7.11
CA LYS A 311 21.22 2.50 6.41
C LYS A 311 20.03 2.50 7.36
N MET A 312 18.84 2.60 6.78
CA MET A 312 17.59 2.46 7.51
C MET A 312 16.98 1.12 7.12
N HIS A 313 16.64 0.30 8.13
CA HIS A 313 15.95 -0.96 7.88
C HIS A 313 14.65 -0.71 7.09
N ASP A 314 14.33 -1.58 6.11
CA ASP A 314 13.24 -1.35 5.15
C ASP A 314 11.90 -1.01 5.82
N VAL A 315 11.62 -1.66 6.94
CA VAL A 315 10.41 -1.43 7.75
C VAL A 315 10.38 -0.04 8.37
N VAL A 316 11.50 0.39 8.95
CA VAL A 316 11.62 1.73 9.54
C VAL A 316 11.48 2.78 8.44
N ARG A 317 12.06 2.52 7.26
CA ARG A 317 11.93 3.35 6.07
C ARG A 317 10.48 3.45 5.60
N ASP A 318 9.77 2.33 5.49
CA ASP A 318 8.37 2.32 5.05
C ASP A 318 7.46 3.07 6.04
N VAL A 319 7.69 2.92 7.35
CA VAL A 319 6.99 3.71 8.39
C VAL A 319 7.34 5.19 8.28
N ALA A 320 8.60 5.55 8.10
CA ALA A 320 9.04 6.94 7.94
C ALA A 320 8.41 7.58 6.69
N ILE A 321 8.40 6.89 5.56
CA ILE A 321 7.73 7.32 4.31
C ILE A 321 6.24 7.53 4.56
N TRP A 322 5.57 6.60 5.24
CA TRP A 322 4.15 6.71 5.55
C TRP A 322 3.86 7.95 6.40
N ILE A 323 4.65 8.21 7.46
CA ILE A 323 4.51 9.39 8.32
C ILE A 323 4.63 10.68 7.49
N VAL A 324 5.72 10.82 6.72
CA VAL A 324 5.98 12.07 5.98
C VAL A 324 5.04 12.30 4.80
N SER A 325 4.46 11.21 4.26
CA SER A 325 3.45 11.27 3.19
C SER A 325 2.05 11.59 3.70
N SER A 326 1.79 11.34 4.99
CA SER A 326 0.49 11.52 5.63
C SER A 326 0.32 12.88 6.30
N PHE A 327 1.36 13.72 6.35
CA PHE A 327 1.23 15.08 6.88
C PHE A 327 0.31 15.96 6.02
N GLU A 328 -0.59 16.68 6.68
CA GLU A 328 -1.31 17.82 6.13
C GLU A 328 -0.51 19.12 6.47
N ASP A 329 -0.85 20.26 5.87
CA ASP A 329 -0.26 21.57 6.20
C ASP A 329 1.23 21.81 5.85
N GLY A 330 1.62 21.51 4.61
CA GLY A 330 2.89 21.99 4.05
C GLY A 330 4.15 21.31 4.58
N CYS A 331 4.03 20.29 5.42
CA CYS A 331 5.11 19.39 5.81
C CYS A 331 5.15 18.08 5.00
N LYS A 332 4.19 17.90 4.08
CA LYS A 332 4.08 16.72 3.24
C LYS A 332 5.32 16.54 2.37
N SER A 333 5.86 15.33 2.34
CA SER A 333 7.00 14.97 1.49
C SER A 333 6.58 13.95 0.44
N LEU A 334 7.22 13.99 -0.74
CA LEU A 334 7.01 13.03 -1.82
C LEU A 334 8.28 12.19 -1.97
N VAL A 335 8.27 10.99 -1.38
CA VAL A 335 9.44 10.11 -1.37
C VAL A 335 9.32 9.06 -2.46
N CYS A 336 10.07 9.25 -3.55
CA CYS A 336 10.08 8.39 -4.73
C CYS A 336 11.50 7.89 -5.03
N SER A 337 12.29 7.54 -4.02
CA SER A 337 13.70 7.15 -4.17
C SER A 337 13.87 5.65 -4.37
N GLY A 338 14.77 5.23 -5.26
CA GLY A 338 15.16 3.82 -5.35
C GLY A 338 14.11 2.86 -5.92
N ILE A 339 13.07 3.35 -6.59
CA ILE A 339 11.95 2.54 -7.10
C ILE A 339 12.04 2.25 -8.61
N GLY A 340 13.09 2.74 -9.28
CA GLY A 340 13.37 2.47 -10.69
C GLY A 340 12.58 3.35 -11.66
N LEU A 341 12.24 4.59 -11.26
CA LEU A 341 11.55 5.54 -12.14
C LEU A 341 12.44 5.97 -13.30
N SER A 342 11.84 6.09 -14.49
CA SER A 342 12.48 6.71 -15.67
C SER A 342 12.05 8.18 -15.89
N GLU A 343 10.95 8.58 -15.25
CA GLU A 343 10.35 9.91 -15.36
C GLU A 343 9.63 10.30 -14.07
N MET A 344 9.40 11.61 -13.88
CA MET A 344 8.67 12.14 -12.73
C MET A 344 7.22 12.44 -13.10
N SER A 345 6.30 12.15 -12.18
CA SER A 345 4.89 12.51 -12.33
C SER A 345 4.67 13.99 -12.00
N VAL A 346 4.34 14.78 -13.02
CA VAL A 346 4.01 16.21 -12.85
C VAL A 346 2.84 16.38 -11.89
N VAL A 347 1.84 15.49 -11.95
CA VAL A 347 0.64 15.56 -11.10
C VAL A 347 0.97 15.54 -9.62
N GLU A 348 1.99 14.76 -9.22
CA GLU A 348 2.41 14.68 -7.82
C GLU A 348 3.15 15.95 -7.36
N LEU A 349 3.87 16.59 -8.29
CA LEU A 349 4.62 17.84 -8.10
C LEU A 349 3.76 19.11 -8.18
N LEU A 350 2.44 18.96 -8.33
CA LEU A 350 1.48 20.08 -8.20
C LEU A 350 1.01 20.31 -6.76
N ASN A 351 1.53 19.54 -5.79
CA ASN A 351 1.17 19.67 -4.39
C ASN A 351 2.16 20.57 -3.62
N SER A 352 1.68 21.21 -2.56
CA SER A 352 2.51 21.97 -1.62
C SER A 352 3.40 21.02 -0.78
N LEU A 353 4.55 20.65 -1.33
CA LEU A 353 5.51 19.70 -0.74
C LEU A 353 6.67 20.42 -0.03
N LYS A 354 7.23 19.78 1.02
CA LYS A 354 8.41 20.25 1.76
C LYS A 354 9.71 19.60 1.28
N ARG A 355 9.72 18.27 1.14
CA ARG A 355 10.91 17.50 0.70
C ARG A 355 10.55 16.58 -0.46
N ILE A 356 11.41 16.55 -1.46
CA ILE A 356 11.17 15.86 -2.74
C ILE A 356 12.40 14.99 -3.09
N PRO A 357 12.58 13.83 -2.44
CA PRO A 357 13.65 12.90 -2.79
C PRO A 357 13.27 11.90 -3.89
N PHE A 358 13.95 12.02 -5.02
CA PHE A 358 13.89 11.16 -6.22
C PHE A 358 15.23 10.48 -6.53
N MET A 359 16.09 10.36 -5.52
CA MET A 359 17.44 9.80 -5.66
C MET A 359 17.45 8.31 -6.03
N ASN A 360 18.54 7.85 -6.64
CA ASN A 360 18.82 6.46 -6.99
C ASN A 360 17.74 5.83 -7.90
N ASN A 361 17.30 6.57 -8.92
CA ASN A 361 16.39 6.08 -9.96
C ASN A 361 17.09 6.05 -11.34
N MET A 362 16.33 5.83 -12.40
CA MET A 362 16.78 5.84 -13.79
C MET A 362 16.21 7.04 -14.56
N ILE A 363 16.01 8.18 -13.87
CA ILE A 363 15.35 9.34 -14.47
C ILE A 363 16.20 9.86 -15.63
N ILE A 364 15.58 9.97 -16.80
CA ILE A 364 16.26 10.40 -18.03
C ILE A 364 16.06 11.90 -18.24
N ARG A 365 14.88 12.41 -17.88
CA ARG A 365 14.50 13.82 -18.10
C ARG A 365 13.64 14.35 -16.97
N LEU A 366 13.86 15.61 -16.62
CA LEU A 366 12.96 16.37 -15.73
C LEU A 366 11.80 16.95 -16.54
N PRO A 367 10.63 17.24 -15.92
CA PRO A 367 9.51 17.91 -16.57
C PRO A 367 9.90 19.23 -17.23
N ASP A 368 9.42 19.47 -18.46
CA ASP A 368 9.56 20.75 -19.17
C ASP A 368 8.42 21.73 -18.84
N CYS A 369 8.13 21.90 -17.55
CA CYS A 369 7.12 22.82 -17.07
C CYS A 369 7.49 23.36 -15.68
N VAL A 370 6.84 24.47 -15.30
CA VAL A 370 6.92 25.00 -13.95
C VAL A 370 6.05 24.15 -13.04
N VAL A 371 6.66 23.59 -11.99
CA VAL A 371 5.97 22.82 -10.94
C VAL A 371 5.47 23.74 -9.82
N GLN A 372 4.52 23.30 -9.00
CA GLN A 372 3.94 24.11 -7.92
C GLN A 372 4.53 23.76 -6.54
N CYS A 373 5.86 23.69 -6.46
CA CYS A 373 6.62 23.27 -5.29
C CYS A 373 7.27 24.44 -4.53
N SER A 374 6.59 25.60 -4.45
CA SER A 374 7.22 26.83 -3.94
C SER A 374 7.67 26.76 -2.47
N LYS A 375 7.09 25.86 -1.68
CA LYS A 375 7.46 25.61 -0.27
C LYS A 375 8.55 24.56 -0.07
N ALA A 376 9.00 23.90 -1.14
CA ALA A 376 9.96 22.82 -1.01
C ALA A 376 11.32 23.35 -0.57
N SER A 377 11.83 22.83 0.54
CA SER A 377 13.16 23.14 1.08
C SER A 377 14.25 22.23 0.50
N MET A 378 13.88 21.04 0.00
CA MET A 378 14.84 20.02 -0.42
C MET A 378 14.39 19.26 -1.67
N LEU A 379 15.30 19.21 -2.66
CA LEU A 379 15.18 18.42 -3.88
C LEU A 379 16.42 17.54 -4.04
N LEU A 380 16.23 16.22 -3.97
CA LEU A 380 17.30 15.23 -4.07
C LEU A 380 17.12 14.41 -5.34
N LEU A 381 18.05 14.53 -6.28
CA LEU A 381 18.07 13.89 -7.61
C LEU A 381 19.33 13.05 -7.84
N GLN A 382 20.17 12.87 -6.82
CA GLN A 382 21.43 12.15 -6.94
C GLN A 382 21.25 10.69 -7.36
N GLY A 383 22.26 10.13 -8.03
CA GLY A 383 22.24 8.74 -8.49
C GLY A 383 21.31 8.48 -9.69
N ASN A 384 20.78 9.52 -10.33
CA ASN A 384 20.07 9.41 -11.61
C ASN A 384 21.07 9.52 -12.77
N LEU A 385 21.85 8.45 -13.00
CA LEU A 385 22.91 8.44 -14.00
C LEU A 385 22.44 8.85 -15.42
N PRO A 386 21.24 8.49 -15.92
CA PRO A 386 20.81 8.90 -17.26
C PRO A 386 20.47 10.39 -17.40
N LEU A 387 20.31 11.13 -16.31
CA LEU A 387 19.88 12.52 -16.33
C LEU A 387 21.01 13.43 -16.84
N ASP A 388 20.88 13.95 -18.06
CA ASP A 388 21.94 14.70 -18.74
C ASP A 388 21.73 16.22 -18.79
N ARG A 389 20.51 16.69 -18.46
CA ARG A 389 20.12 18.10 -18.57
C ARG A 389 19.11 18.49 -17.51
N VAL A 390 19.24 19.73 -17.04
CA VAL A 390 18.24 20.40 -16.20
C VAL A 390 17.56 21.47 -17.03
N LEU A 391 16.23 21.37 -17.16
CA LEU A 391 15.44 22.32 -17.92
C LEU A 391 15.14 23.58 -17.10
N GLU A 392 15.18 24.73 -17.77
CA GLU A 392 15.00 26.04 -17.14
C GLU A 392 13.73 26.11 -16.28
N LYS A 393 12.58 25.76 -16.88
CA LYS A 393 11.25 25.90 -16.27
C LYS A 393 11.08 25.07 -15.00
N PHE A 394 11.78 23.94 -14.89
CA PHE A 394 11.60 23.02 -13.77
C PHE A 394 12.02 23.67 -12.45
N LEU A 395 13.21 24.29 -12.40
CA LEU A 395 13.73 24.91 -11.18
C LEU A 395 12.94 26.17 -10.76
N GLN A 396 12.24 26.82 -11.68
CA GLN A 396 11.43 28.02 -11.37
C GLN A 396 10.31 27.73 -10.35
N GLY A 397 9.90 26.46 -10.22
CA GLY A 397 8.85 26.07 -9.28
C GLY A 397 9.29 25.97 -7.81
N PHE A 398 10.57 26.20 -7.49
CA PHE A 398 11.16 25.91 -6.16
C PHE A 398 11.68 27.17 -5.45
N GLU A 399 10.79 28.12 -5.15
CA GLU A 399 11.15 29.43 -4.56
C GLU A 399 11.86 29.35 -3.20
N ALA A 400 11.51 28.39 -2.34
CA ALA A 400 12.08 28.22 -1.00
C ALA A 400 13.20 27.16 -0.89
N LEU A 401 13.77 26.74 -2.03
CA LEU A 401 14.73 25.63 -2.06
C LEU A 401 16.02 25.97 -1.32
N ARG A 402 16.40 25.13 -0.36
CA ARG A 402 17.64 25.26 0.41
C ARG A 402 18.68 24.21 0.04
N VAL A 403 18.24 23.02 -0.39
CA VAL A 403 19.11 21.91 -0.78
C VAL A 403 18.75 21.43 -2.17
N LEU A 404 19.73 21.52 -3.09
CA LEU A 404 19.68 20.91 -4.41
C LEU A 404 20.83 19.91 -4.53
N ASN A 405 20.50 18.63 -4.58
CA ASN A 405 21.47 17.56 -4.80
C ASN A 405 21.22 16.88 -6.14
N MET A 406 22.21 16.91 -7.02
CA MET A 406 22.20 16.24 -8.33
C MET A 406 23.46 15.40 -8.53
N GLY A 407 24.13 15.00 -7.44
CA GLY A 407 25.36 14.23 -7.52
C GLY A 407 25.22 12.91 -8.29
N GLY A 408 26.27 12.48 -8.99
CA GLY A 408 26.25 11.24 -9.77
C GLY A 408 25.23 11.21 -10.93
N THR A 409 24.76 12.38 -11.38
CA THR A 409 24.00 12.53 -12.63
C THR A 409 24.95 12.79 -13.80
N ASN A 410 24.45 12.70 -15.03
CA ASN A 410 25.23 12.91 -16.25
C ASN A 410 25.11 14.33 -16.81
N ILE A 411 24.80 15.32 -15.97
CA ILE A 411 24.60 16.70 -16.42
C ILE A 411 25.89 17.29 -17.00
N HIS A 412 25.75 18.00 -18.12
CA HIS A 412 26.89 18.64 -18.80
C HIS A 412 27.15 20.09 -18.36
N SER A 413 26.06 20.78 -17.99
CA SER A 413 26.05 22.17 -17.54
C SER A 413 24.82 22.41 -16.68
N LEU A 414 24.86 23.47 -15.87
CA LEU A 414 23.71 23.92 -15.10
C LEU A 414 23.14 25.21 -15.73
N HIS A 415 21.82 25.26 -15.92
CA HIS A 415 21.17 26.42 -16.53
C HIS A 415 21.17 27.64 -15.59
N LEU A 416 21.12 28.86 -16.16
CA LEU A 416 21.06 30.13 -15.41
C LEU A 416 19.87 30.22 -14.43
N SER A 417 18.84 29.37 -14.58
CA SER A 417 17.70 29.32 -13.66
C SER A 417 18.09 28.95 -12.23
N VAL A 418 19.26 28.33 -11.99
CA VAL A 418 19.77 28.10 -10.62
C VAL A 418 19.88 29.41 -9.84
N LEU A 419 20.14 30.54 -10.50
CA LEU A 419 20.27 31.87 -9.86
C LEU A 419 18.97 32.38 -9.24
N GLN A 420 17.83 31.81 -9.61
CA GLN A 420 16.53 32.15 -9.05
C GLN A 420 16.33 31.53 -7.66
N LEU A 421 17.15 30.53 -7.30
CA LEU A 421 17.11 29.83 -6.01
C LEU A 421 17.82 30.66 -4.93
N GLY A 422 17.29 31.85 -4.60
CA GLY A 422 17.91 32.79 -3.65
C GLY A 422 18.02 32.26 -2.21
N GLU A 423 17.26 31.21 -1.88
CA GLU A 423 17.26 30.53 -0.58
C GLU A 423 18.28 29.38 -0.50
N LEU A 424 18.96 29.05 -1.61
CA LEU A 424 19.82 27.88 -1.71
C LEU A 424 21.01 27.98 -0.75
N ARG A 425 21.16 26.96 0.09
CA ARG A 425 22.26 26.81 1.07
C ARG A 425 23.22 25.69 0.69
N ALA A 426 22.77 24.64 0.02
CA ALA A 426 23.63 23.58 -0.50
C ALA A 426 23.35 23.28 -1.97
N LEU A 427 24.42 23.32 -2.77
CA LEU A 427 24.46 22.84 -4.15
C LEU A 427 25.45 21.68 -4.23
N LEU A 428 24.91 20.46 -4.33
CA LEU A 428 25.70 19.23 -4.32
C LEU A 428 25.70 18.59 -5.71
N LEU A 429 26.86 18.63 -6.38
CA LEU A 429 27.07 18.15 -7.75
C LEU A 429 28.20 17.13 -7.84
N GLY A 430 28.59 16.55 -6.70
CA GLY A 430 29.67 15.56 -6.63
C GLY A 430 29.41 14.36 -7.54
N GLY A 431 30.42 13.90 -8.26
CA GLY A 431 30.33 12.78 -9.19
C GLY A 431 29.61 13.08 -10.52
N CYS A 432 29.24 14.33 -10.78
CA CYS A 432 28.79 14.76 -12.12
C CYS A 432 29.99 14.81 -13.09
N CYS A 433 30.44 13.64 -13.53
CA CYS A 433 31.71 13.46 -14.27
C CYS A 433 31.75 14.13 -15.66
N ASN A 434 30.62 14.62 -16.17
CA ASN A 434 30.51 15.32 -17.44
C ASN A 434 30.20 16.82 -17.31
N LEU A 435 30.11 17.33 -16.08
CA LEU A 435 29.86 18.73 -15.78
C LEU A 435 31.13 19.54 -16.02
N LYS A 436 31.12 20.39 -17.05
CA LYS A 436 32.32 21.14 -17.51
C LYS A 436 32.37 22.57 -17.06
N GLU A 437 31.21 23.16 -16.84
CA GLU A 437 31.05 24.56 -16.49
C GLU A 437 29.82 24.77 -15.61
N LEU A 438 29.90 25.82 -14.79
CA LEU A 438 28.79 26.33 -14.00
C LEU A 438 28.44 27.75 -14.44
N PRO A 439 27.16 28.14 -14.35
CA PRO A 439 26.79 29.53 -14.54
C PRO A 439 27.42 30.40 -13.43
N PRO A 440 27.53 31.72 -13.64
CA PRO A 440 27.91 32.63 -12.56
C PRO A 440 27.02 32.41 -11.34
N LEU A 441 27.61 32.41 -10.14
CA LEU A 441 26.89 32.11 -8.89
C LEU A 441 26.63 33.35 -8.02
N GLU A 442 26.84 34.55 -8.57
CA GLU A 442 26.76 35.85 -7.88
C GLU A 442 25.45 36.08 -7.10
N GLY A 443 24.35 35.46 -7.53
CA GLY A 443 23.02 35.58 -6.90
C GLY A 443 22.79 34.66 -5.69
N LEU A 444 23.63 33.65 -5.47
CA LEU A 444 23.43 32.63 -4.43
C LEU A 444 24.05 33.04 -3.10
N SER A 445 23.71 34.22 -2.59
CA SER A 445 24.32 34.82 -1.40
C SER A 445 24.19 33.99 -0.11
N ARG A 446 23.21 33.08 -0.03
CA ARG A 446 22.97 32.17 1.11
C ARG A 446 23.68 30.83 0.99
N LEU A 447 24.40 30.57 -0.10
CA LEU A 447 25.08 29.30 -0.33
C LEU A 447 26.15 29.08 0.73
N GLN A 448 26.05 27.96 1.44
CA GLN A 448 26.95 27.51 2.51
C GLN A 448 27.83 26.35 2.04
N VAL A 449 27.29 25.46 1.20
CA VAL A 449 28.01 24.26 0.72
C VAL A 449 27.95 24.21 -0.80
N LEU A 450 29.12 24.14 -1.43
CA LEU A 450 29.28 23.84 -2.84
C LEU A 450 30.14 22.58 -2.99
N ASP A 451 29.53 21.49 -3.44
CA ASP A 451 30.22 20.21 -3.66
C ASP A 451 30.38 19.93 -5.14
N LEU A 452 31.64 19.94 -5.59
CA LEU A 452 32.07 19.67 -6.97
C LEU A 452 33.07 18.52 -7.00
N PHE A 453 33.01 17.62 -6.02
CA PHE A 453 33.84 16.41 -5.98
C PHE A 453 33.78 15.65 -7.31
N ALA A 454 34.93 15.25 -7.85
CA ALA A 454 35.01 14.38 -9.04
C ALA A 454 34.14 14.85 -10.24
N THR A 455 34.23 16.14 -10.59
CA THR A 455 33.60 16.71 -11.80
C THR A 455 34.65 17.02 -12.89
N ASP A 456 34.20 17.43 -14.09
CA ASP A 456 35.07 17.81 -15.23
C ASP A 456 35.19 19.34 -15.36
N ILE A 457 35.00 20.09 -14.27
CA ILE A 457 35.09 21.54 -14.31
C ILE A 457 36.54 21.99 -14.57
N ARG A 458 36.69 23.00 -15.42
CA ARG A 458 38.00 23.52 -15.83
C ARG A 458 38.37 24.81 -15.11
N GLU A 459 37.37 25.57 -14.73
CA GLU A 459 37.47 26.83 -14.00
C GLU A 459 36.32 26.94 -13.00
N LEU A 460 36.53 27.71 -11.94
CA LEU A 460 35.46 28.07 -11.01
C LEU A 460 34.55 29.13 -11.66
N PRO A 461 33.22 29.09 -11.42
CA PRO A 461 32.31 30.07 -11.99
C PRO A 461 32.63 31.49 -11.50
N ARG A 462 32.21 32.49 -12.28
CA ARG A 462 32.30 33.90 -11.84
C ARG A 462 31.40 34.15 -10.63
N GLY A 463 31.80 35.06 -9.76
CA GLY A 463 30.98 35.46 -8.62
C GLY A 463 31.19 34.69 -7.33
N MET A 464 32.17 33.80 -7.30
CA MET A 464 32.53 33.07 -6.08
C MET A 464 32.92 34.04 -4.94
N GLU A 465 33.44 35.21 -5.27
CA GLU A 465 33.73 36.32 -4.36
C GLU A 465 32.49 36.91 -3.67
N ASN A 466 31.29 36.70 -4.22
CA ASN A 466 30.02 37.20 -3.67
C ASN A 466 29.36 36.18 -2.71
N LEU A 467 29.87 34.94 -2.64
CA LEU A 467 29.36 33.88 -1.79
C LEU A 467 29.85 34.05 -0.33
N SER A 468 29.40 35.12 0.33
CA SER A 468 29.84 35.50 1.68
C SER A 468 29.48 34.48 2.78
N ASN A 469 28.50 33.61 2.54
CA ASN A 469 28.09 32.57 3.49
C ASN A 469 28.72 31.20 3.23
N LEU A 470 29.57 31.07 2.20
CA LEU A 470 30.18 29.79 1.83
C LEU A 470 31.08 29.29 2.97
N LYS A 471 30.80 28.09 3.47
CA LYS A 471 31.52 27.41 4.55
C LYS A 471 32.30 26.21 4.06
N GLN A 472 31.80 25.53 3.04
CA GLN A 472 32.44 24.34 2.49
C GLN A 472 32.49 24.41 0.97
N LEU A 473 33.68 24.23 0.42
CA LEU A 473 33.93 24.11 -1.02
C LEU A 473 34.71 22.82 -1.27
N ASN A 474 34.07 21.82 -1.86
CA ASN A 474 34.72 20.55 -2.18
C ASN A 474 35.14 20.52 -3.65
N LEU A 475 36.45 20.58 -3.90
CA LEU A 475 37.06 20.50 -5.24
C LEU A 475 37.92 19.24 -5.40
N SER A 476 37.80 18.29 -4.49
CA SER A 476 38.59 17.07 -4.51
C SER A 476 38.33 16.26 -5.79
N GLN A 477 39.37 15.61 -6.31
CA GLN A 477 39.33 14.80 -7.54
C GLN A 477 38.94 15.54 -8.84
N ASN A 478 39.08 16.87 -8.90
CA ASN A 478 38.96 17.63 -10.16
C ASN A 478 40.30 17.69 -10.89
N ILE A 479 40.58 16.69 -11.73
CA ILE A 479 41.86 16.56 -12.43
C ILE A 479 42.09 17.62 -13.53
N HIS A 480 41.02 18.30 -13.98
CA HIS A 480 41.05 19.29 -15.05
C HIS A 480 40.96 20.74 -14.56
N LEU A 481 40.74 20.95 -13.26
CA LEU A 481 40.72 22.28 -12.65
C LEU A 481 42.16 22.80 -12.50
N THR A 482 42.52 23.79 -13.31
CA THR A 482 43.91 24.29 -13.39
C THR A 482 44.16 25.57 -12.61
N THR A 483 43.11 26.33 -12.29
CA THR A 483 43.23 27.62 -11.61
C THR A 483 42.15 27.78 -10.54
N ILE A 484 42.54 28.38 -9.41
CA ILE A 484 41.64 28.80 -8.34
C ILE A 484 41.91 30.28 -8.08
N GLN A 485 40.85 31.09 -8.08
CA GLN A 485 40.99 32.53 -7.83
C GLN A 485 41.43 32.77 -6.38
N ALA A 486 42.50 33.55 -6.18
CA ALA A 486 43.14 33.76 -4.88
C ALA A 486 42.19 34.30 -3.78
N GLY A 487 41.16 35.08 -4.15
CA GLY A 487 40.21 35.68 -3.21
C GLY A 487 39.22 34.70 -2.56
N ILE A 488 39.06 33.49 -3.10
CA ILE A 488 38.09 32.50 -2.62
C ILE A 488 38.61 31.80 -1.36
N ILE A 489 39.90 31.50 -1.31
CA ILE A 489 40.54 30.69 -0.25
C ILE A 489 40.53 31.44 1.09
N TYR A 490 40.74 32.76 1.10
CA TYR A 490 40.78 33.57 2.32
C TYR A 490 39.47 33.61 3.12
N ARG A 491 38.36 33.12 2.56
CA ARG A 491 37.03 33.12 3.21
C ARG A 491 36.58 31.75 3.71
N LEU A 492 37.31 30.69 3.38
CA LEU A 492 37.01 29.30 3.75
C LEU A 492 37.78 28.87 5.02
N SER A 493 37.99 29.81 5.96
CA SER A 493 38.73 29.59 7.21
C SER A 493 37.86 29.00 8.31
#